data_AF-A0A316V620-F1
#
_entry.id   AF-A0A316V620-F1
#
_cell.length_a   1.000
_cell.length_b   1.000
_cell.length_c   1.000
_cell.angle_alpha   90.00
_cell.angle_beta   90.00
_cell.angle_gamma   90.00
#
_symmetry.space_group_name_H-M   'P 1'
#
loop_
_entity.id
_entity.type
_entity.pdbx_description
1 polymer ?
#
loop_
_entity_poly.entity_id
_entity_poly.type
_entity_poly.pdbx_seq_one_letter_code
_entity_poly.pdbx_strand_id
1 'polypeptide(L)'
;MSWFSQQWNKLTGQPDEEVGMPIKRVEVIWGRERLMIPVDEQLPNQATLRNLKESISHFTSIPYEQVKLIMGGLVLKDERAPLSAFGIRTGSRLQLIGTSGGVPIQGDRPGAKQSVFDEGSSGGAGKMSKGEELARRKKEREEDVSEQGLLTRINETVTDVRKDLLPEVLEFEQSPKEAHSPAMATTSSPAELASRQEALTKQHKKLSELLLRALLALDGVNVNSEETRKRRKEAVKEVQGYLDRVDATWSQLKEQFSSASKSPNGKAALA
;
A
#
# COMPACT_ATOMS: atom_id res chain seq x y z
N MET A 1 19.70 7.51 -5.45
CA MET A 1 18.37 6.89 -5.65
C MET A 1 17.79 6.60 -4.28
N SER A 2 16.51 6.92 -4.05
CA SER A 2 15.87 6.75 -2.74
C SER A 2 15.76 5.26 -2.37
N TRP A 3 16.05 4.93 -1.11
CA TRP A 3 15.88 3.59 -0.52
C TRP A 3 14.47 3.03 -0.81
N PHE A 4 13.47 3.91 -0.82
CA PHE A 4 12.07 3.58 -1.12
C PHE A 4 11.87 3.04 -2.55
N SER A 5 12.56 3.59 -3.55
CA SER A 5 12.48 3.13 -4.94
C SER A 5 13.09 1.74 -5.11
N GLN A 6 14.14 1.42 -4.36
CA GLN A 6 14.80 0.11 -4.41
C GLN A 6 13.96 -0.97 -3.75
N GLN A 7 13.26 -0.63 -2.66
CA GLN A 7 12.35 -1.54 -1.95
C GLN A 7 11.08 -1.80 -2.77
N TRP A 8 10.58 -0.79 -3.48
CA TRP A 8 9.38 -0.87 -4.31
C TRP A 8 9.58 -1.73 -5.56
N ASN A 9 10.71 -1.57 -6.26
CA ASN A 9 11.04 -2.38 -7.44
C ASN A 9 11.14 -3.89 -7.10
N LYS A 10 11.58 -4.23 -5.88
CA LYS A 10 11.61 -5.62 -5.38
C LYS A 10 10.21 -6.19 -5.10
N LEU A 11 9.24 -5.34 -4.77
CA LEU A 11 7.86 -5.73 -4.44
C LEU A 11 6.97 -5.89 -5.67
N THR A 12 7.20 -5.10 -6.73
CA THR A 12 6.37 -5.12 -7.94
C THR A 12 6.77 -6.16 -8.97
N GLY A 13 7.89 -6.86 -8.78
CA GLY A 13 8.40 -7.88 -9.70
C GLY A 13 8.45 -7.38 -11.13
N GLN A 14 9.43 -6.55 -11.48
CA GLN A 14 9.65 -6.18 -12.88
C GLN A 14 10.21 -7.39 -13.64
N PRO A 15 9.52 -7.93 -14.66
CA PRO A 15 10.20 -8.69 -15.71
C PRO A 15 11.02 -7.69 -16.55
N ASP A 16 12.31 -7.94 -16.68
CA ASP A 16 13.30 -7.06 -17.32
C ASP A 16 13.19 -6.95 -18.86
N GLU A 17 12.07 -7.31 -19.50
CA GLU A 17 12.01 -7.50 -20.97
C GLU A 17 11.36 -6.38 -21.82
N GLU A 18 10.89 -5.27 -21.25
CA GLU A 18 10.30 -4.16 -22.04
C GLU A 18 10.93 -2.79 -21.79
N VAL A 19 12.21 -2.75 -21.43
CA VAL A 19 12.95 -1.48 -21.30
C VAL A 19 13.31 -0.96 -22.69
N GLY A 20 12.44 -0.16 -23.29
CA GLY A 20 12.75 0.58 -24.54
C GLY A 20 11.64 0.62 -25.60
N MET A 21 10.45 0.09 -25.31
CA MET A 21 9.33 0.26 -26.24
C MET A 21 8.76 1.68 -26.17
N PRO A 22 8.43 2.30 -27.32
CA PRO A 22 7.81 3.62 -27.37
C PRO A 22 6.48 3.63 -26.61
N ILE A 23 6.31 4.53 -25.64
CA ILE A 23 5.04 4.71 -24.94
C ILE A 23 4.10 5.46 -25.90
N LYS A 24 3.10 4.77 -26.45
CA LYS A 24 2.21 5.35 -27.49
C LYS A 24 0.95 6.00 -26.93
N ARG A 25 0.37 5.41 -25.89
CA ARG A 25 -0.89 5.85 -25.29
C ARG A 25 -0.94 5.47 -23.83
N VAL A 26 -1.57 6.31 -23.03
CA VAL A 26 -1.87 6.02 -21.63
C VAL A 26 -3.35 6.20 -21.37
N GLU A 27 -3.87 5.40 -20.45
CA GLU A 27 -5.25 5.52 -19.99
C GLU A 27 -5.28 6.45 -18.77
N VAL A 28 -6.05 7.53 -18.87
CA VAL A 28 -6.19 8.53 -17.81
C VAL A 28 -7.63 8.53 -17.32
N ILE A 29 -7.82 8.28 -16.03
CA ILE A 29 -9.14 8.24 -15.39
C ILE A 29 -9.36 9.55 -14.67
N TRP A 30 -10.38 10.29 -15.10
CA TRP A 30 -10.76 11.56 -14.52
C TRP A 30 -12.20 11.48 -14.03
N GLY A 31 -12.37 11.43 -12.71
CA GLY A 31 -13.68 11.20 -12.09
C GLY A 31 -14.29 9.87 -12.53
N ARG A 32 -15.35 9.94 -13.36
CA ARG A 32 -16.03 8.77 -13.94
C ARG A 32 -15.60 8.47 -15.38
N GLU A 33 -14.84 9.37 -15.99
CA GLU A 33 -14.42 9.25 -17.39
C GLU A 33 -13.08 8.55 -17.51
N ARG A 34 -12.92 7.80 -18.60
CA ARG A 34 -11.67 7.12 -18.97
C ARG A 34 -11.25 7.66 -20.33
N LEU A 35 -10.16 8.44 -20.32
CA LEU A 35 -9.62 9.11 -21.49
C LEU A 35 -8.38 8.37 -21.98
N MET A 36 -8.25 8.26 -23.29
CA MET A 36 -7.09 7.64 -23.92
C MET A 36 -6.22 8.75 -24.48
N ILE A 37 -5.15 9.07 -23.77
CA ILE A 37 -4.28 10.19 -24.11
C ILE A 37 -3.11 9.65 -24.94
N PRO A 38 -2.95 10.10 -26.20
CA PRO A 38 -1.77 9.78 -26.98
C PRO A 38 -0.56 10.47 -26.33
N VAL A 39 0.56 9.75 -26.24
CA VAL A 39 1.83 10.33 -25.82
C VAL A 39 2.57 10.69 -27.10
N ASP A 40 2.97 11.96 -27.22
CA ASP A 40 3.52 12.52 -28.45
C ASP A 40 4.70 11.69 -29.00
N GLU A 41 4.63 11.41 -30.29
CA GLU A 41 5.43 10.45 -31.04
C GLU A 41 6.81 11.00 -31.42
N GLN A 42 7.06 12.30 -31.20
CA GLN A 42 8.27 12.98 -31.66
C GLN A 42 9.56 12.55 -30.93
N LEU A 43 9.49 11.96 -29.72
CA LEU A 43 10.62 11.27 -29.06
C LEU A 43 10.13 10.15 -28.12
N PRO A 44 9.88 8.94 -28.63
CA PRO A 44 9.24 7.87 -27.86
C PRO A 44 10.04 7.38 -26.64
N ASN A 45 11.36 7.55 -26.66
CA ASN A 45 12.28 7.11 -25.61
C ASN A 45 12.64 8.21 -24.60
N GLN A 46 12.11 9.44 -24.78
CA GLN A 46 12.33 10.57 -23.87
C GLN A 46 11.03 11.25 -23.46
N ALA A 47 9.87 10.62 -23.67
CA ALA A 47 8.61 11.15 -23.19
C ALA A 47 8.69 11.38 -21.66
N THR A 48 8.57 12.63 -21.25
CA THR A 48 8.65 13.05 -19.84
C THR A 48 7.25 13.19 -19.25
N LEU A 49 7.19 13.24 -17.92
CA LEU A 49 5.95 13.54 -17.22
C LEU A 49 5.38 14.92 -17.62
N ARG A 50 6.23 15.90 -17.91
CA ARG A 50 5.84 17.21 -18.43
C ARG A 50 5.00 17.10 -19.71
N ASN A 51 5.53 16.43 -20.73
CA ASN A 51 4.86 16.31 -22.03
C ASN A 51 3.49 15.62 -21.90
N LEU A 52 3.40 14.64 -20.99
CA LEU A 52 2.14 13.97 -20.69
C LEU A 52 1.14 14.92 -20.00
N LYS A 53 1.59 15.71 -19.00
CA LYS A 53 0.73 16.70 -18.33
C LYS A 53 0.25 17.79 -19.30
N GLU A 54 1.11 18.24 -20.22
CA GLU A 54 0.75 19.19 -21.28
C GLU A 54 -0.33 18.60 -22.21
N SER A 55 -0.14 17.35 -22.65
CA SER A 55 -1.13 16.63 -23.47
C SER A 55 -2.47 16.50 -22.75
N ILE A 56 -2.46 16.09 -21.47
CA ILE A 56 -3.67 15.99 -20.64
C ILE A 56 -4.34 17.34 -20.49
N SER A 57 -3.58 18.41 -20.24
CA SER A 57 -4.12 19.77 -20.12
C SER A 57 -4.86 20.18 -21.40
N HIS A 58 -4.26 19.91 -22.56
CA HIS A 58 -4.86 20.18 -23.87
C HIS A 58 -6.17 19.38 -24.09
N PHE A 59 -6.19 18.09 -23.76
CA PHE A 59 -7.39 17.25 -23.95
C PHE A 59 -8.51 17.51 -22.95
N THR A 60 -8.19 17.88 -21.71
CA THR A 60 -9.16 18.00 -20.61
C THR A 60 -9.55 19.42 -20.26
N SER A 61 -8.86 20.42 -20.84
CA SER A 61 -8.99 21.85 -20.46
C SER A 61 -8.69 22.13 -18.98
N ILE A 62 -8.05 21.20 -18.29
CA ILE A 62 -7.52 21.41 -16.94
C ILE A 62 -6.21 22.18 -17.07
N PRO A 63 -5.99 23.31 -16.38
CA PRO A 63 -4.72 24.00 -16.44
C PRO A 63 -3.57 23.10 -15.99
N TYR A 64 -2.42 23.21 -16.65
CA TYR A 64 -1.22 22.43 -16.38
C TYR A 64 -0.86 22.33 -14.88
N GLU A 65 -0.98 23.45 -14.15
CA GLU A 65 -0.69 23.55 -12.71
C GLU A 65 -1.63 22.71 -11.82
N GLN A 66 -2.84 22.45 -12.30
CA GLN A 66 -3.86 21.69 -11.57
C GLN A 66 -3.85 20.21 -11.93
N VAL A 67 -3.09 19.80 -12.96
CA VAL A 67 -2.96 18.41 -13.38
C VAL A 67 -2.13 17.63 -12.36
N LYS A 68 -2.81 16.83 -11.53
CA LYS A 68 -2.18 15.89 -10.59
C LYS A 68 -2.41 14.46 -11.07
N LEU A 69 -1.33 13.73 -11.32
CA LEU A 69 -1.37 12.35 -11.77
C LEU A 69 -1.00 11.39 -10.65
N ILE A 70 -1.79 10.34 -10.50
CA ILE A 70 -1.56 9.28 -9.51
C ILE A 70 -1.49 7.94 -10.21
N MET A 71 -0.47 7.15 -9.91
CA MET A 71 -0.33 5.77 -10.39
C MET A 71 -0.02 4.84 -9.23
N GLY A 72 -0.84 3.83 -8.99
CA GLY A 72 -0.61 2.86 -7.91
C GLY A 72 -0.52 3.49 -6.51
N GLY A 73 -1.18 4.63 -6.30
CA GLY A 73 -1.10 5.40 -5.04
C GLY A 73 0.04 6.42 -4.96
N LEU A 74 0.94 6.46 -5.94
CA LEU A 74 2.03 7.43 -6.01
C LEU A 74 1.59 8.69 -6.78
N VAL A 75 1.73 9.86 -6.17
CA VAL A 75 1.58 11.14 -6.87
C VAL A 75 2.84 11.41 -7.69
N LEU A 76 2.70 11.53 -9.00
CA LEU A 76 3.79 11.80 -9.93
C LEU A 76 4.12 13.31 -9.89
N LYS A 77 5.35 13.65 -9.49
CA LYS A 77 5.77 15.04 -9.26
C LYS A 77 6.96 15.51 -10.09
N ASP A 78 7.87 14.62 -10.47
CA ASP A 78 9.08 15.00 -11.19
C ASP A 78 8.80 15.12 -12.69
N GLU A 79 8.67 16.36 -13.15
CA GLU A 79 8.31 16.71 -14.53
C GLU A 79 9.41 16.41 -15.54
N ARG A 80 10.66 16.31 -15.09
CA ARG A 80 11.83 16.05 -15.94
C ARG A 80 12.12 14.57 -16.08
N ALA A 81 11.61 13.75 -15.17
CA ALA A 81 11.78 12.32 -15.23
C ALA A 81 11.03 11.72 -16.44
N PRO A 82 11.63 10.73 -17.13
CA PRO A 82 10.96 10.01 -18.19
C PRO A 82 9.79 9.20 -17.62
N LEU A 83 8.75 8.98 -18.41
CA LEU A 83 7.58 8.18 -18.02
C LEU A 83 7.98 6.77 -17.57
N SER A 84 9.00 6.18 -18.18
CA SER A 84 9.57 4.88 -17.80
C SER A 84 10.16 4.85 -16.39
N ALA A 85 10.68 5.97 -15.87
CA ALA A 85 11.21 6.04 -14.50
C ALA A 85 10.10 5.89 -13.45
N PHE A 86 8.86 6.19 -13.82
CA PHE A 86 7.68 5.93 -12.99
C PHE A 86 7.08 4.55 -13.25
N GLY A 87 7.64 3.74 -14.16
CA GLY A 87 7.06 2.45 -14.57
C GLY A 87 5.85 2.57 -15.49
N ILE A 88 5.62 3.74 -16.10
CA ILE A 88 4.52 3.97 -17.05
C ILE A 88 4.88 3.33 -18.39
N ARG A 89 3.94 2.57 -18.94
CA ARG A 89 4.04 1.88 -20.24
C ARG A 89 2.82 2.20 -21.10
N THR A 90 2.86 1.75 -22.35
CA THR A 90 1.69 1.81 -23.23
C THR A 90 0.51 1.07 -22.58
N GLY A 91 -0.62 1.76 -22.44
CA GLY A 91 -1.82 1.22 -21.78
C GLY A 91 -1.82 1.29 -20.26
N SER A 92 -0.80 1.90 -19.63
CA SER A 92 -0.82 2.14 -18.18
C SER A 92 -1.99 3.02 -17.77
N ARG A 93 -2.59 2.68 -16.62
CA ARG A 93 -3.74 3.37 -16.04
C ARG A 93 -3.31 4.38 -14.99
N LEU A 94 -3.63 5.63 -15.23
CA LEU A 94 -3.32 6.79 -14.39
C LEU A 94 -4.62 7.40 -13.88
N GLN A 95 -4.62 7.92 -12.65
CA GLN A 95 -5.71 8.75 -12.15
C GLN A 95 -5.34 10.22 -12.29
N LEU A 96 -6.25 11.01 -12.86
CA LEU A 96 -6.15 12.45 -12.98
C LEU A 96 -7.03 13.12 -11.94
N ILE A 97 -6.42 14.03 -11.19
CA ILE A 97 -7.10 14.98 -10.31
C ILE A 97 -6.86 16.37 -10.88
N GLY A 98 -7.94 17.11 -11.10
CA GLY A 98 -7.92 18.47 -11.64
C GLY A 98 -9.34 18.95 -11.95
N THR A 99 -9.52 20.26 -12.02
CA THR A 99 -10.80 20.91 -12.30
C THR A 99 -10.73 21.56 -13.68
N SER A 100 -11.73 21.29 -14.53
CA SER A 100 -11.84 21.96 -15.82
C SER A 100 -12.34 23.40 -15.65
N GLY A 101 -11.79 24.34 -16.42
CA GLY A 101 -12.14 25.76 -16.35
C GLY A 101 -11.24 26.60 -15.43
N GLY A 102 -10.21 25.99 -14.83
CA GLY A 102 -9.10 26.70 -14.20
C GLY A 102 -9.40 27.54 -12.97
N VAL A 103 -10.59 27.41 -12.39
CA VAL A 103 -10.84 27.86 -11.02
C VAL A 103 -9.99 26.97 -10.11
N PRO A 104 -8.92 27.48 -9.45
CA PRO A 104 -8.25 26.71 -8.43
C PRO A 104 -9.31 26.35 -7.40
N ILE A 105 -9.47 25.06 -7.11
CA ILE A 105 -10.20 24.67 -5.90
C ILE A 105 -9.44 25.37 -4.77
N GLN A 106 -10.03 26.44 -4.23
CA GLN A 106 -9.55 27.21 -3.08
C GLN A 106 -9.63 26.31 -1.85
N GLY A 107 -8.79 25.27 -1.85
CA GLY A 107 -8.74 24.23 -0.85
C GLY A 107 -7.62 23.21 -1.07
N ASP A 108 -6.67 23.51 -1.96
CA ASP A 108 -5.45 22.74 -2.14
C ASP A 108 -4.33 23.12 -1.15
N ARG A 109 -4.63 23.97 -0.15
CA ARG A 109 -3.80 24.11 1.06
C ARG A 109 -4.30 23.13 2.12
N PRO A 110 -3.43 22.38 2.81
CA PRO A 110 -3.83 21.58 3.95
C PRO A 110 -4.58 22.46 4.96
N GLY A 111 -5.88 22.23 5.16
CA GLY A 111 -6.69 22.92 6.18
C GLY A 111 -7.70 23.95 5.71
N ALA A 112 -7.85 24.22 4.41
CA ALA A 112 -8.93 25.08 3.91
C ALA A 112 -9.83 24.28 2.98
N LYS A 113 -11.10 24.05 3.34
CA LYS A 113 -12.15 23.72 2.37
C LYS A 113 -13.29 24.68 2.63
N GLN A 114 -13.39 25.74 1.84
CA GLN A 114 -14.67 26.43 1.65
C GLN A 114 -15.30 25.86 0.38
N SER A 115 -16.44 25.19 0.52
CA SER A 115 -17.24 24.73 -0.61
C SER A 115 -17.84 25.93 -1.34
N VAL A 116 -17.52 26.07 -2.63
CA VAL A 116 -17.96 27.13 -3.55
C VAL A 116 -19.39 26.88 -4.05
N PHE A 117 -20.31 26.55 -3.14
CA PHE A 117 -21.74 26.54 -3.45
C PHE A 117 -22.50 27.11 -2.25
N ASP A 118 -22.23 28.38 -1.97
CA ASP A 118 -23.03 29.20 -1.07
C ASP A 118 -23.04 30.62 -1.63
N GLU A 119 -23.91 30.84 -2.61
CA GLU A 119 -24.39 32.18 -2.86
C GLU A 119 -25.86 32.22 -2.43
N GLY A 120 -26.04 32.51 -1.15
CA GLY A 120 -27.31 32.95 -0.58
C GLY A 120 -27.97 31.99 0.40
N SER A 121 -27.42 31.80 1.60
CA SER A 121 -28.24 31.95 2.81
C SER A 121 -27.37 32.01 4.07
N SER A 122 -27.42 33.17 4.72
CA SER A 122 -27.06 33.33 6.13
C SER A 122 -27.67 32.24 7.01
N GLY A 123 -26.84 31.61 7.84
CA GLY A 123 -27.27 30.90 9.05
C GLY A 123 -27.68 29.43 8.84
N GLY A 124 -26.70 28.54 8.74
CA GLY A 124 -26.95 27.11 8.87
C GLY A 124 -25.65 26.37 9.19
N ALA A 125 -25.57 25.76 10.37
CA ALA A 125 -24.54 24.79 10.71
C ALA A 125 -24.61 23.63 9.70
N GLY A 126 -23.79 23.71 8.64
CA GLY A 126 -23.68 22.68 7.62
C GLY A 126 -23.24 21.38 8.28
N LYS A 127 -24.05 20.32 8.13
CA LYS A 127 -23.69 18.97 8.56
C LYS A 127 -22.37 18.58 7.89
N MET A 128 -21.30 18.54 8.68
CA MET A 128 -19.96 18.11 8.26
C MET A 128 -20.06 16.77 7.54
N SER A 129 -19.38 16.64 6.40
CA SER A 129 -19.31 15.34 5.71
C SER A 129 -18.56 14.33 6.59
N LYS A 130 -18.94 13.05 6.54
CA LYS A 130 -18.30 11.97 7.32
C LYS A 130 -16.77 11.98 7.20
N GLY A 131 -16.23 12.36 6.04
CA GLY A 131 -14.78 12.45 5.80
C GLY A 131 -14.11 13.63 6.50
N GLU A 132 -14.81 14.75 6.66
CA GLU A 132 -14.31 15.95 7.34
C GLU A 132 -14.28 15.76 8.86
N GLU A 133 -15.31 15.11 9.40
CA GLU A 133 -15.36 14.74 10.81
C GLU A 133 -14.25 13.74 11.17
N LEU A 134 -14.00 12.75 10.32
CA LEU A 134 -12.92 11.77 10.54
C LEU A 134 -11.53 12.41 10.49
N ALA A 135 -11.32 13.34 9.54
CA ALA A 135 -10.06 14.07 9.43
C ALA A 135 -9.83 14.98 10.63
N ARG A 136 -10.88 15.67 11.12
CA ARG A 136 -10.78 16.52 12.31
C ARG A 136 -10.49 15.71 13.57
N ARG A 137 -11.19 14.59 13.77
CA ARG A 137 -10.91 13.66 14.88
C ARG A 137 -9.49 13.11 14.83
N LYS A 138 -8.99 12.77 13.64
CA LYS A 138 -7.61 12.31 13.46
C LYS A 138 -6.61 13.42 13.82
N LYS A 139 -6.85 14.65 13.37
CA LYS A 139 -6.01 15.82 13.69
C LYS A 139 -6.03 16.15 15.19
N GLU A 140 -7.21 16.22 15.80
CA GLU A 140 -7.37 16.43 17.24
C GLU A 140 -6.65 15.34 18.05
N ARG A 141 -6.81 14.07 17.64
CA ARG A 141 -6.07 12.95 18.25
C ARG A 141 -4.57 13.10 18.08
N GLU A 142 -4.08 13.52 16.91
CA GLU A 142 -2.66 13.71 16.61
C GLU A 142 -2.03 14.87 17.39
N GLU A 143 -2.77 15.98 17.56
CA GLU A 143 -2.39 17.18 18.31
C GLU A 143 -2.43 16.99 19.84
N ASP A 144 -3.08 15.95 20.34
CA ASP A 144 -3.02 15.58 21.75
C ASP A 144 -1.65 14.98 22.12
N VAL A 145 -0.73 15.88 22.47
CA VAL A 145 0.60 15.56 22.98
C VAL A 145 0.58 15.43 24.51
N SER A 146 -0.59 15.34 25.15
CA SER A 146 -0.65 15.02 26.58
C SER A 146 -0.10 13.62 26.83
N GLU A 147 0.49 13.41 28.01
CA GLU A 147 0.99 12.09 28.40
C GLU A 147 -0.11 11.01 28.31
N GLN A 148 -1.33 11.35 28.74
CA GLN A 148 -2.49 10.46 28.66
C GLN A 148 -2.91 10.16 27.22
N GLY A 149 -2.93 11.16 26.32
CA GLY A 149 -3.24 10.96 24.90
C GLY A 149 -2.22 10.05 24.21
N LEU A 150 -0.93 10.23 24.51
CA LEU A 150 0.15 9.39 23.97
C LEU A 150 0.05 7.95 24.48
N LEU A 151 -0.16 7.75 25.79
CA LEU A 151 -0.37 6.42 26.38
C LEU A 151 -1.60 5.73 25.79
N THR A 152 -2.71 6.47 25.62
CA THR A 152 -3.93 5.95 25.00
C THR A 152 -3.65 5.48 23.58
N ARG A 153 -2.95 6.27 22.76
CA ARG A 153 -2.60 5.90 21.37
C ARG A 153 -1.73 4.64 21.30
N ILE A 154 -0.74 4.53 22.18
CA ILE A 154 0.12 3.34 22.26
C ILE A 154 -0.72 2.11 22.66
N ASN A 155 -1.57 2.24 23.68
CA ASN A 155 -2.44 1.17 24.16
C ASN A 155 -3.46 0.71 23.11
N GLU A 156 -4.11 1.64 22.42
CA GLU A 156 -5.03 1.35 21.32
C GLU A 156 -4.32 0.55 20.22
N THR A 157 -3.14 1.01 19.77
CA THR A 157 -2.39 0.33 18.72
C THR A 157 -2.08 -1.12 19.08
N VAL A 158 -1.62 -1.36 20.32
CA VAL A 158 -1.36 -2.72 20.81
C VAL A 158 -2.66 -3.53 20.93
N THR A 159 -3.75 -2.91 21.38
CA THR A 159 -5.05 -3.57 21.53
C THR A 159 -5.61 -4.00 20.18
N ASP A 160 -5.52 -3.14 19.16
CA ASP A 160 -5.94 -3.45 17.80
C ASP A 160 -5.12 -4.62 17.23
N VAL A 161 -3.79 -4.61 17.43
CA VAL A 161 -2.93 -5.76 17.03
C VAL A 161 -3.35 -7.05 17.74
N ARG A 162 -3.62 -7.00 19.05
CA ARG A 162 -4.05 -8.18 19.83
C ARG A 162 -5.42 -8.70 19.40
N LYS A 163 -6.33 -7.81 19.02
CA LYS A 163 -7.70 -8.19 18.66
C LYS A 163 -7.78 -8.71 17.24
N ASP A 164 -7.10 -8.05 16.32
CA ASP A 164 -7.30 -8.28 14.88
C ASP A 164 -6.21 -9.16 14.28
N LEU A 165 -4.94 -9.01 14.70
CA LEU A 165 -3.82 -9.72 14.08
C LEU A 165 -3.42 -10.98 14.84
N LEU A 166 -3.44 -10.97 16.17
CA LEU A 166 -3.10 -12.15 16.98
C LEU A 166 -3.90 -13.42 16.62
N PRO A 167 -5.23 -13.40 16.41
CA PRO A 167 -5.94 -14.61 16.00
C PRO A 167 -5.45 -15.14 14.65
N GLU A 168 -5.20 -14.25 13.68
CA GLU A 168 -4.66 -14.66 12.36
C GLU A 168 -3.23 -15.23 12.48
N VAL A 169 -2.40 -14.70 13.39
CA VAL A 169 -1.06 -15.24 13.69
C VAL A 169 -1.15 -16.64 14.30
N LEU A 170 -2.07 -16.84 15.25
CA LEU A 170 -2.28 -18.15 15.89
C LEU A 170 -2.78 -19.20 14.89
N GLU A 171 -3.66 -18.81 13.97
CA GLU A 171 -4.12 -19.68 12.88
C GLU A 171 -2.98 -20.02 11.91
N PHE A 172 -2.16 -19.02 11.54
CA PHE A 172 -0.99 -19.24 10.70
C PHE A 172 0.03 -20.21 11.33
N GLU A 173 0.22 -20.15 12.64
CA GLU A 173 1.07 -21.09 13.39
C GLU A 173 0.55 -22.53 13.44
N GLN A 174 -0.76 -22.74 13.26
CA GLN A 174 -1.36 -24.07 13.22
C GLN A 174 -1.16 -24.76 11.86
N SER A 175 -1.01 -23.98 10.79
CA SER A 175 -0.81 -24.47 9.42
C SER A 175 0.33 -25.49 9.25
N PRO A 176 1.54 -25.31 9.82
CA PRO A 176 2.60 -26.32 9.76
C PRO A 176 2.37 -27.52 10.70
N LYS A 177 1.57 -27.38 11.77
CA LYS A 177 1.27 -28.49 12.69
C LYS A 177 0.29 -29.48 12.07
N GLU A 178 -0.69 -28.98 11.33
CA GLU A 178 -1.62 -29.81 10.57
C GLU A 178 -0.94 -30.59 9.45
N ALA A 179 0.09 -30.00 8.82
CA ALA A 179 0.90 -30.69 7.81
C ALA A 179 1.71 -31.87 8.37
N HIS A 180 1.98 -31.90 9.68
CA HIS A 180 2.63 -33.02 10.37
C HIS A 180 1.65 -34.10 10.85
N SER A 181 0.34 -33.92 10.69
CA SER A 181 -0.63 -34.98 10.97
C SER A 181 -0.56 -36.06 9.89
N PRO A 182 -0.30 -37.33 10.24
CA PRO A 182 -0.04 -38.41 9.26
C PRO A 182 -1.25 -38.77 8.38
N ALA A 183 -2.43 -38.22 8.64
CA ALA A 183 -3.66 -38.49 7.89
C ALA A 183 -3.81 -37.68 6.59
N MET A 184 -3.10 -36.55 6.41
CA MET A 184 -3.27 -35.66 5.24
C MET A 184 -2.16 -35.76 4.18
N ALA A 185 -1.03 -36.41 4.48
CA ALA A 185 0.11 -36.50 3.57
C ALA A 185 -0.13 -37.42 2.34
N THR A 186 -1.19 -38.23 2.36
CA THR A 186 -1.40 -39.31 1.38
C THR A 186 -2.41 -38.97 0.27
N THR A 187 -3.11 -37.83 0.33
CA THR A 187 -4.28 -37.55 -0.55
C THR A 187 -4.22 -36.26 -1.34
N SER A 188 -3.24 -35.38 -1.12
CA SER A 188 -3.22 -34.04 -1.74
C SER A 188 -2.57 -34.05 -3.12
N SER A 189 -3.28 -33.51 -4.11
CA SER A 189 -2.80 -33.38 -5.49
C SER A 189 -1.70 -32.31 -5.59
N PRO A 190 -0.71 -32.43 -6.51
CA PRO A 190 0.34 -31.43 -6.71
C PRO A 190 -0.18 -29.99 -6.95
N ALA A 191 -1.34 -29.86 -7.59
CA ALA A 191 -1.98 -28.56 -7.83
C ALA A 191 -2.55 -27.91 -6.55
N GLU A 192 -3.04 -28.72 -5.62
CA GLU A 192 -3.57 -28.27 -4.33
C GLU A 192 -2.44 -27.81 -3.40
N LEU A 193 -1.30 -28.49 -3.44
CA LEU A 193 -0.09 -28.12 -2.70
C LEU A 193 0.45 -26.76 -3.16
N ALA A 194 0.53 -26.53 -4.47
CA ALA A 194 0.96 -25.24 -5.02
C ALA A 194 0.01 -24.10 -4.64
N SER A 195 -1.31 -24.33 -4.74
CA SER A 195 -2.32 -23.35 -4.36
C SER A 195 -2.26 -23.02 -2.86
N ARG A 196 -2.05 -24.03 -2.01
CA ARG A 196 -1.87 -23.85 -0.56
C ARG A 196 -0.58 -23.09 -0.24
N GLN A 197 0.52 -23.39 -0.92
CA GLN A 197 1.78 -22.66 -0.78
C GLN A 197 1.61 -21.18 -1.16
N GLU A 198 0.90 -20.89 -2.24
CA GLU A 198 0.61 -19.51 -2.65
C GLU A 198 -0.26 -18.77 -1.63
N ALA A 199 -1.30 -19.44 -1.10
CA ALA A 199 -2.17 -18.88 -0.06
C ALA A 199 -1.38 -18.55 1.22
N LEU A 200 -0.52 -19.46 1.68
CA LEU A 200 0.34 -19.24 2.85
C LEU A 200 1.37 -18.13 2.62
N THR A 201 1.91 -18.03 1.40
CA THR A 201 2.81 -16.91 1.03
C THR A 201 2.08 -15.57 1.11
N LYS A 202 0.85 -15.51 0.59
CA LYS A 202 0.00 -14.31 0.65
C LYS A 202 -0.34 -13.94 2.09
N GLN A 203 -0.69 -14.93 2.91
CA GLN A 203 -1.01 -14.73 4.32
C GLN A 203 0.20 -14.23 5.12
N HIS A 204 1.38 -14.84 4.94
CA HIS A 204 2.64 -14.37 5.53
C HIS A 204 2.90 -12.89 5.20
N LYS A 205 2.83 -12.53 3.91
CA LYS A 205 3.03 -11.14 3.45
C LYS A 205 2.03 -10.18 4.08
N LYS A 206 0.74 -10.54 4.09
CA LYS A 206 -0.33 -9.72 4.68
C LYS A 206 -0.05 -9.47 6.17
N LEU A 207 0.24 -10.52 6.94
CA LEU A 207 0.50 -10.41 8.38
C LEU A 207 1.75 -9.60 8.67
N SER A 208 2.85 -9.87 7.97
CA SER A 208 4.09 -9.11 8.10
C SER A 208 3.87 -7.62 7.81
N GLU A 209 3.14 -7.29 6.74
CA GLU A 209 2.83 -5.90 6.40
C GLU A 209 1.99 -5.19 7.48
N LEU A 210 0.94 -5.85 7.98
CA LEU A 210 0.07 -5.26 9.00
C LEU A 210 0.79 -5.06 10.34
N LEU A 211 1.64 -6.01 10.74
CA LEU A 211 2.48 -5.89 11.93
C LEU A 211 3.54 -4.78 11.77
N LEU A 212 4.18 -4.67 10.61
CA LEU A 212 5.12 -3.58 10.30
C LEU A 212 4.44 -2.21 10.31
N ARG A 213 3.21 -2.10 9.78
CA ARG A 213 2.42 -0.86 9.88
C ARG A 213 2.15 -0.47 11.33
N ALA A 214 1.86 -1.43 12.21
CA ALA A 214 1.69 -1.18 13.64
C ALA A 214 2.99 -0.69 14.30
N LEU A 215 4.14 -1.27 13.96
CA LEU A 215 5.45 -0.78 14.43
C LEU A 215 5.72 0.66 14.00
N LEU A 216 5.46 0.99 12.73
CA LEU A 216 5.60 2.38 12.24
C LEU A 216 4.67 3.34 12.98
N ALA A 217 3.45 2.91 13.31
CA ALA A 217 2.51 3.72 14.08
C ALA A 217 3.00 3.97 15.51
N LEU A 218 3.59 2.96 16.16
CA LEU A 218 4.21 3.09 17.48
C LEU A 218 5.44 4.01 17.46
N ASP A 219 6.31 3.88 16.44
CA ASP A 219 7.51 4.70 16.29
C ASP A 219 7.17 6.18 16.01
N GLY A 220 6.04 6.43 15.34
CA GLY A 220 5.51 7.78 15.10
C GLY A 220 4.96 8.48 16.34
N VAL A 221 4.81 7.79 17.49
CA VAL A 221 4.35 8.42 18.74
C VAL A 221 5.51 9.19 19.39
N ASN A 222 5.37 10.51 19.45
CA ASN A 222 6.38 11.41 20.01
C ASN A 222 6.33 11.38 21.55
N VAL A 223 7.18 10.54 22.17
CA VAL A 223 7.22 10.36 23.63
C VAL A 223 7.75 11.59 24.36
N ASN A 224 7.11 11.97 25.46
CA ASN A 224 7.43 13.16 26.26
C ASN A 224 7.71 12.86 27.75
N SER A 225 7.53 11.61 28.19
CA SER A 225 7.75 11.16 29.58
C SER A 225 8.48 9.81 29.62
N GLU A 226 9.04 9.45 30.78
CA GLU A 226 9.64 8.12 30.96
C GLU A 226 8.59 7.00 30.86
N GLU A 227 7.37 7.25 31.34
CA GLU A 227 6.28 6.27 31.28
C GLU A 227 5.84 6.01 29.84
N THR A 228 5.62 7.06 29.04
CA THR A 228 5.29 6.93 27.61
C THR A 228 6.41 6.23 26.84
N ARG A 229 7.67 6.52 27.17
CA ARG A 229 8.82 5.83 26.56
C ARG A 229 8.88 4.36 26.92
N LYS A 230 8.71 4.01 28.20
CA LYS A 230 8.69 2.63 28.67
C LYS A 230 7.55 1.84 28.03
N ARG A 231 6.34 2.41 28.05
CA ARG A 231 5.15 1.79 27.46
C ARG A 231 5.29 1.57 25.95
N ARG A 232 5.87 2.52 25.22
CA ARG A 232 6.19 2.37 23.79
C ARG A 232 7.20 1.24 23.55
N LYS A 233 8.26 1.14 24.36
CA LYS A 233 9.23 0.04 24.24
C LYS A 233 8.59 -1.33 24.46
N GLU A 234 7.73 -1.44 25.48
CA GLU A 234 6.97 -2.67 25.74
C GLU A 234 6.04 -3.02 24.57
N ALA A 235 5.32 -2.03 24.02
CA ALA A 235 4.47 -2.19 22.84
C ALA A 235 5.27 -2.69 21.62
N VAL A 236 6.41 -2.04 21.32
CA VAL A 236 7.27 -2.42 20.20
C VAL A 236 7.79 -3.84 20.37
N LYS A 237 8.28 -4.19 21.57
CA LYS A 237 8.78 -5.54 21.85
C LYS A 237 7.70 -6.61 21.66
N GLU A 238 6.46 -6.30 22.05
CA GLU A 238 5.33 -7.20 21.89
C GLU A 238 4.99 -7.44 20.42
N VAL A 239 4.85 -6.37 19.62
CA VAL A 239 4.55 -6.48 18.19
C VAL A 239 5.70 -7.16 17.43
N GLN A 240 6.95 -6.85 17.78
CA GLN A 240 8.13 -7.57 17.26
C GLN A 240 8.08 -9.05 17.57
N GLY A 241 7.67 -9.44 18.79
CA GLY A 241 7.50 -10.84 19.16
C GLY A 241 6.47 -11.57 18.28
N TYR A 242 5.40 -10.90 17.82
CA TYR A 242 4.47 -11.49 16.85
C TYR A 242 5.07 -11.61 15.45
N LEU A 243 5.85 -10.63 15.01
CA LEU A 243 6.55 -10.67 13.73
C LEU A 243 7.56 -11.82 13.69
N ASP A 244 8.36 -11.97 14.74
CA ASP A 244 9.35 -13.05 14.88
C ASP A 244 8.68 -14.43 14.83
N ARG A 245 7.51 -14.58 15.45
CA ARG A 245 6.70 -15.81 15.40
C ARG A 245 6.25 -16.14 13.97
N VAL A 246 5.68 -15.15 13.27
CA VAL A 246 5.25 -15.29 11.87
C VAL A 246 6.41 -15.67 10.96
N ASP A 247 7.58 -15.04 11.12
CA ASP A 247 8.75 -15.31 10.31
C ASP A 247 9.38 -16.69 10.62
N ALA A 248 9.35 -17.11 11.88
CA ALA A 248 9.78 -18.46 12.27
C ALA A 248 8.88 -19.54 11.65
N THR A 249 7.55 -19.37 11.72
CA THR A 249 6.57 -20.28 11.09
C THR A 249 6.74 -20.33 9.58
N TRP A 250 6.96 -19.17 8.95
CA TRP A 250 7.20 -19.11 7.51
C TRP A 250 8.49 -19.82 7.09
N SER A 251 9.55 -19.69 7.89
CA SER A 251 10.82 -20.40 7.64
C SER A 251 10.62 -21.92 7.68
N GLN A 252 9.87 -22.44 8.65
CA GLN A 252 9.52 -23.86 8.73
C GLN A 252 8.67 -24.33 7.55
N LEU A 253 7.68 -23.54 7.12
CA LEU A 253 6.86 -23.85 5.95
C LEU A 253 7.70 -23.89 4.66
N LYS A 254 8.64 -22.96 4.51
CA LYS A 254 9.54 -22.91 3.35
C LYS A 254 10.47 -24.13 3.29
N GLU A 255 10.95 -24.60 4.43
CA GLU A 255 11.71 -25.85 4.53
C GLU A 255 10.86 -27.06 4.14
N GLN A 256 9.59 -27.10 4.53
CA GLN A 256 8.64 -28.17 4.15
C GLN A 256 8.36 -28.19 2.64
N PHE A 257 8.19 -27.03 2.00
CA PHE A 257 8.03 -26.97 0.55
C PHE A 257 9.30 -27.44 -0.19
N SER A 258 10.48 -27.11 0.36
CA SER A 258 11.76 -27.56 -0.18
C SER A 258 11.96 -29.08 -0.01
N SER A 259 11.60 -29.65 1.15
CA SER A 259 11.71 -31.09 1.40
C SER A 259 10.72 -31.92 0.60
N ALA A 260 9.48 -31.44 0.42
CA ALA A 260 8.48 -32.07 -0.44
C ALA A 260 8.93 -32.15 -1.90
N SER A 261 9.62 -31.11 -2.41
CA SER A 261 10.18 -31.11 -3.76
C SER A 261 11.39 -32.03 -3.95
N LYS A 262 12.10 -32.36 -2.86
CA LYS A 262 13.30 -33.22 -2.87
C LYS A 262 13.01 -34.69 -2.69
N SER A 263 11.78 -35.11 -2.38
CA SER A 263 11.42 -36.53 -2.27
C SER A 263 11.33 -37.14 -3.68
N PRO A 264 12.31 -37.95 -4.12
CA PRO A 264 12.28 -38.56 -5.44
C PRO A 264 11.41 -39.81 -5.37
N ASN A 265 10.52 -39.90 -6.35
CA ASN A 265 9.74 -41.06 -6.76
C ASN A 265 10.35 -42.45 -6.42
N GLY A 266 9.55 -43.29 -5.75
CA GLY A 266 9.49 -44.74 -5.95
C GLY A 266 10.73 -45.59 -5.68
N LYS A 267 10.91 -46.07 -4.45
CA LYS A 267 11.39 -47.45 -4.28
C LYS A 267 10.22 -48.40 -4.50
N ALA A 268 10.10 -48.89 -5.73
CA ALA A 268 9.43 -50.14 -6.02
C ALA A 268 10.12 -51.24 -5.18
N ALA A 269 9.45 -51.70 -4.12
CA ALA A 269 9.80 -52.93 -3.42
C ALA A 269 8.85 -54.03 -3.92
N LEU A 270 9.19 -54.56 -5.10
CA LEU A 270 8.87 -55.92 -5.50
C LEU A 270 10.15 -56.73 -5.26
N ALA A 271 10.15 -57.50 -4.17
CA ALA A 271 10.91 -58.74 -3.99
C ALA A 271 10.38 -59.44 -2.74
#